data_AF-A0A7C4NEE6-F1
#
_entry.id   AF-A0A7C4NEE6-F1
#
_cell.length_a   1.000
_cell.length_b   1.000
_cell.length_c   1.000
_cell.angle_alpha   90.00
_cell.angle_beta   90.00
_cell.angle_gamma   90.00
#
_symmetry.space_group_name_H-M   'P 1'
#
loop_
_entity.id
_entity.type
_entity.pdbx_description
1 polymer ?
#
loop_
_entity_poly.entity_id
_entity_poly.type
_entity_poly.pdbx_seq_one_letter_code
_entity_poly.pdbx_strand_id
1 'polypeptide(L)'
;MDRWECTAVHGRVILFTWELKENSKSRRWFYANLRRLLDELPRNSWCKLGGSVYLVEKRYSVRFLMLLKKFEGPELTWYSFEIVRKI
;
A
#
# COMPACT_ATOMS: atom_id res chain seq x y z
N MET A 1 0.76 20.74 1.67
CA MET A 1 1.78 19.76 1.22
C MET A 1 2.17 18.99 2.46
N ASP A 2 1.34 18.03 2.86
CA ASP A 2 1.49 17.36 4.15
C ASP A 2 2.67 16.40 4.09
N ARG A 3 3.69 16.74 4.89
CA ARG A 3 4.83 15.92 5.20
C ARG A 3 4.29 14.79 6.09
N TRP A 4 3.91 13.67 5.49
CA TRP A 4 3.49 12.47 6.22
C TRP A 4 4.71 11.93 6.95
N GLU A 5 4.89 12.34 8.21
CA GLU A 5 5.91 11.76 9.08
C GLU A 5 5.54 10.30 9.32
N CYS A 6 6.40 9.36 8.88
CA CYS A 6 6.27 7.95 9.22
C CYS A 6 6.46 7.79 10.73
N THR A 7 5.39 7.94 11.50
CA THR A 7 5.35 7.43 12.87
C THR A 7 5.44 5.92 12.79
N ALA A 8 6.42 5.36 13.49
CA ALA A 8 6.93 4.01 13.31
C ALA A 8 5.81 2.97 13.16
N VAL A 9 5.74 2.32 12.00
CA VAL A 9 4.93 1.11 11.83
C VAL A 9 5.56 0.03 12.72
N HIS A 10 4.83 -0.46 13.72
CA HIS A 10 5.38 -1.37 14.73
C HIS A 10 5.19 -2.84 14.33
N GLY A 11 6.14 -3.70 14.70
CA GLY A 11 6.08 -5.16 14.47
C GLY A 11 6.52 -5.60 13.07
N ARG A 12 6.00 -6.74 12.60
CA ARG A 12 6.29 -7.27 11.25
C ARG A 12 5.55 -6.45 10.21
N VAL A 13 6.25 -5.97 9.19
CA VAL A 13 5.69 -5.12 8.14
C VAL A 13 5.90 -5.74 6.77
N ILE A 14 4.96 -5.46 5.86
CA ILE A 14 5.06 -5.81 4.45
C ILE A 14 5.19 -4.51 3.68
N LEU A 15 6.21 -4.43 2.84
CA LEU A 15 6.35 -3.39 1.84
C LEU A 15 5.52 -3.79 0.61
N PHE A 16 4.66 -2.89 0.17
CA PHE A 16 3.90 -2.97 -1.07
C PHE A 16 4.41 -1.92 -2.03
N THR A 17 4.54 -2.29 -3.30
CA THR A 17 4.73 -1.36 -4.40
C THR A 17 3.95 -1.82 -5.61
N TRP A 18 3.58 -0.88 -6.49
CA TRP A 18 2.86 -1.18 -7.72
C TRP A 18 3.20 -0.19 -8.82
N GLU A 19 3.04 -0.65 -10.05
CA GLU A 19 3.13 0.13 -11.26
C GLU A 19 1.77 0.09 -11.97
N LEU A 20 1.27 1.28 -12.30
CA LEU A 20 0.04 1.46 -13.08
C LEU A 20 0.43 1.99 -14.45
N LYS A 21 -0.09 1.37 -15.52
CA LYS A 21 0.09 1.93 -16.87
C LYS A 21 -0.50 3.34 -16.95
N GLU A 22 0.20 4.24 -17.63
CA GLU A 22 -0.11 5.68 -17.70
C GLU A 22 -1.57 5.97 -18.12
N ASN A 23 -2.13 5.13 -19.00
CA ASN A 23 -3.49 5.27 -19.54
C ASN A 23 -4.49 4.25 -18.96
N SER A 24 -4.21 3.68 -17.79
CA SER A 24 -5.13 2.76 -17.12
C SER A 24 -6.47 3.46 -16.82
N LYS A 25 -7.56 2.92 -17.40
CA LYS A 25 -8.93 3.42 -17.14
C LYS A 25 -9.32 3.26 -15.67
N SER A 26 -8.68 2.33 -14.98
CA SER A 26 -8.92 2.02 -13.58
C SER A 26 -8.08 2.84 -12.60
N ARG A 27 -7.11 3.66 -13.06
CA ARG A 27 -6.21 4.46 -12.19
C ARG A 27 -6.96 5.29 -11.15
N ARG A 28 -7.99 6.04 -11.57
CA ARG A 28 -8.79 6.88 -10.66
C ARG A 28 -9.52 6.03 -9.62
N TRP A 29 -10.08 4.90 -10.05
CA TRP A 29 -10.77 3.95 -9.18
C TRP A 29 -9.82 3.30 -8.19
N PHE A 30 -8.63 2.89 -8.63
CA PHE A 30 -7.61 2.31 -7.77
C PHE A 30 -7.23 3.28 -6.64
N TYR A 31 -6.86 4.52 -6.96
CA TYR A 31 -6.44 5.49 -5.93
C TYR A 31 -7.58 5.91 -5.01
N ALA A 32 -8.83 5.95 -5.49
CA ALA A 32 -9.99 6.19 -4.64
C ALA A 32 -10.21 5.05 -3.64
N ASN A 33 -10.10 3.79 -4.09
CA ASN A 33 -10.22 2.62 -3.21
C ASN A 33 -9.05 2.50 -2.24
N LEU A 34 -7.82 2.82 -2.68
CA LEU A 34 -6.65 2.88 -1.82
C LEU A 34 -6.85 3.91 -0.72
N ARG A 35 -7.25 5.14 -1.07
CA ARG A 35 -7.49 6.19 -0.07
C ARG A 35 -8.53 5.76 0.96
N ARG A 36 -9.65 5.19 0.51
CA ARG A 36 -10.67 4.67 1.42
C ARG A 36 -10.12 3.58 2.35
N LEU A 37 -9.34 2.64 1.81
CA LEU A 37 -8.70 1.60 2.62
C LEU A 37 -7.78 2.22 3.68
N LEU A 38 -6.98 3.22 3.31
CA LEU A 38 -6.04 3.89 4.22
C LEU A 38 -6.76 4.65 5.34
N ASP A 39 -7.88 5.32 5.02
CA ASP A 39 -8.70 6.05 5.99
C ASP A 39 -9.39 5.11 7.00
N GLU A 40 -9.66 3.86 6.62
CA GLU A 40 -10.25 2.83 7.49
C GLU A 40 -9.22 2.10 8.37
N LEU A 41 -7.92 2.29 8.13
CA LEU A 41 -6.86 1.64 8.88
C LEU A 41 -6.39 2.50 10.07
N PRO A 42 -5.92 1.89 11.18
CA PRO A 42 -5.36 2.66 12.29
C PRO A 42 -4.18 3.53 11.85
N ARG A 43 -4.07 4.74 12.44
CA ARG A 43 -3.13 5.81 12.04
C ARG A 43 -1.63 5.46 12.03
N ASN A 44 -1.20 4.33 12.59
CA ASN A 44 0.20 3.88 12.59
C ASN A 44 0.38 2.49 11.96
N SER A 45 -0.65 1.96 11.31
CA SER A 45 -0.62 0.61 10.78
C SER A 45 -0.12 0.53 9.34
N TRP A 46 0.19 1.67 8.74
CA TRP A 46 0.76 1.81 7.42
C TRP A 46 1.58 3.11 7.35
N CYS A 47 2.56 3.16 6.44
CA CYS A 47 3.22 4.40 6.08
C CYS A 47 3.50 4.44 4.57
N LYS A 48 3.35 5.62 3.96
CA LYS A 48 3.79 5.86 2.59
C LYS A 48 5.26 6.27 2.60
N LEU A 49 6.11 5.51 1.90
CA LEU A 49 7.53 5.86 1.75
C LEU A 49 7.77 6.83 0.58
N GLY A 50 6.91 6.79 -0.44
CA GLY A 50 7.01 7.64 -1.62
C GLY A 50 6.38 6.97 -2.83
N GLY A 51 5.90 7.75 -3.81
CA GLY A 51 5.28 7.20 -5.03
C GLY A 51 4.18 6.18 -4.73
N SER A 52 4.35 4.96 -5.26
CA SER A 52 3.49 3.78 -5.04
C SER A 52 3.98 2.85 -3.92
N VAL A 53 4.94 3.27 -3.09
CA VAL A 53 5.58 2.42 -2.07
C VAL A 53 4.97 2.67 -0.69
N TYR A 54 4.47 1.60 -0.06
CA TYR A 54 3.81 1.63 1.24
C TYR A 54 4.34 0.52 2.14
N LEU A 55 4.61 0.83 3.40
CA LEU A 55 4.75 -0.16 4.48
C LEU A 55 3.39 -0.38 5.13
N VAL A 56 3.06 -1.62 5.46
CA VAL A 56 1.80 -1.98 6.12
C VAL A 56 2.09 -3.05 7.16
N GLU A 57 1.55 -2.91 8.38
CA GLU A 57 1.66 -3.98 9.39
C GLU A 57 1.05 -5.28 8.86
N LYS A 58 1.72 -6.40 9.13
CA LYS A 58 1.34 -7.72 8.62
C LYS A 58 -0.10 -8.11 8.94
N ARG A 59 -0.65 -7.68 10.09
CA ARG A 59 -2.05 -7.95 10.45
C ARG A 59 -3.09 -7.26 9.54
N TYR A 60 -2.72 -6.18 8.86
CA TYR A 60 -3.61 -5.45 7.95
C TYR A 60 -3.25 -5.63 6.47
N SER A 61 -2.13 -6.29 6.18
CA SER A 61 -1.62 -6.47 4.82
C SER A 61 -2.59 -7.23 3.90
N VAL A 62 -3.44 -8.10 4.47
CA VAL A 62 -4.45 -8.85 3.72
C VAL A 62 -5.41 -7.90 2.99
N ARG A 63 -5.80 -6.77 3.61
CA ARG A 63 -6.69 -5.80 2.98
C ARG A 63 -6.03 -5.09 1.80
N PHE A 64 -4.73 -4.80 1.92
CA PHE A 64 -3.90 -4.29 0.82
C PHE A 64 -3.79 -5.29 -0.32
N LEU A 65 -3.51 -6.55 0.00
CA LEU A 65 -3.43 -7.64 -0.99
C LEU A 65 -4.74 -7.82 -1.75
N MET A 66 -5.89 -7.80 -1.05
CA MET A 66 -7.20 -7.88 -1.71
C MET A 66 -7.44 -6.71 -2.66
N LEU A 67 -7.06 -5.49 -2.26
CA LEU A 67 -7.16 -4.32 -3.13
C LEU A 67 -6.28 -4.48 -4.37
N LEU A 68 -5.00 -4.84 -4.20
CA LEU A 68 -4.08 -5.01 -5.32
C LEU A 68 -4.54 -6.10 -6.28
N LYS A 69 -4.94 -7.28 -5.77
CA LYS A 69 -5.49 -8.38 -6.57
C LYS A 69 -6.77 -8.00 -7.32
N LYS A 70 -7.61 -7.13 -6.77
CA LYS A 70 -8.84 -6.67 -7.45
C LYS A 70 -8.53 -5.87 -8.72
N PHE A 71 -7.40 -5.15 -8.71
CA PHE A 71 -6.97 -4.32 -9.84
C PHE A 71 -5.84 -4.97 -10.64
N GLU A 72 -5.35 -6.13 -10.21
CA GLU A 72 -4.33 -6.92 -10.89
C GLU A 72 -4.79 -7.31 -12.30
N GLY A 73 -3.88 -7.19 -13.25
CA GLY A 73 -4.17 -7.43 -14.66
C GLY A 73 -3.21 -6.65 -15.55
N PRO A 74 -3.52 -6.49 -16.85
CA PRO A 74 -2.60 -5.87 -17.80
C PRO A 74 -2.29 -4.38 -17.51
N GLU A 75 -3.04 -3.75 -16.60
CA GLU A 75 -2.90 -2.35 -16.23
C GLU A 75 -2.17 -2.12 -14.90
N LEU A 76 -2.05 -3.15 -14.05
CA LEU A 76 -1.44 -3.04 -12.71
C LEU A 76 -0.57 -4.27 -12.42
N THR A 77 0.72 -4.02 -12.20
CA THR A 77 1.66 -4.99 -11.65
C THR A 77 2.02 -4.55 -10.24
N TRP A 78 2.10 -5.49 -9.30
CA TRP A 78 2.45 -5.18 -7.91
C TRP A 78 3.41 -6.20 -7.32
N TYR A 79 4.14 -5.76 -6.30
CA TYR A 79 5.10 -6.56 -5.57
C TYR A 79 4.90 -6.36 -4.08
N SER A 80 5.15 -7.41 -3.30
CA SER A 80 5.16 -7.35 -1.84
C SER A 80 6.40 -8.00 -1.27
N PHE A 81 6.99 -7.40 -0.23
CA PHE A 81 8.15 -7.93 0.46
C PHE A 81 7.96 -7.86 1.97
N GLU A 82 8.07 -8.99 2.67
CA GLU A 82 8.03 -9.01 4.14
C GLU A 82 9.38 -8.53 4.68
N ILE A 83 9.38 -7.40 5.39
CA ILE A 83 10.56 -6.87 6.05
C ILE A 83 10.66 -7.55 7.42
N VAL A 84 11.54 -8.54 7.50
CA VAL A 84 11.96 -9.11 8.77
C VAL A 84 13.06 -8.22 9.33
N ARG A 85 12.73 -7.41 10.35
CA ARG A 85 13.75 -6.66 11.08
C ARG A 85 14.61 -7.68 11.82
N LYS A 86 15.84 -7.93 11.32
CA LYS A 86 16.87 -8.58 12.14
C LYS A 86 17.25 -7.58 13.22
N ILE A 87 17.00 -7.97 14.48
CA ILE A 87 17.57 -7.32 15.66
C ILE A 87 19.05 -7.67 15.69
#